data_AF-A0A8D8EZX5-F1
#
_entry.id   AF-A0A8D8EZX5-F1
#
_cell.length_a   1.000
_cell.length_b   1.000
_cell.length_c   1.000
_cell.angle_alpha   90.00
_cell.angle_beta   90.00
_cell.angle_gamma   90.00
#
_symmetry.space_group_name_H-M   'P 1'
#
loop_
_entity.id
_entity.type
_entity.pdbx_description
1 polymer ?
#
loop_
_entity_poly.entity_id
_entity_poly.type
_entity_poly.pdbx_seq_one_letter_code
_entity_poly.pdbx_strand_id
1 'polypeptide(L)'
;MTQPPVINNLKELLEPALEPGTQVLGHQTTFLTAPGDNYGSTMLALTVDVISATTYKPEQLQLVGKMRPTSEEFLEIFQIDVTFVKEAAVYSQIVPAMLSLQKELAFPEEELIDVFCRCYSTRISLDPNNSKVDADGVMLFENLKPAGYVTEDRRVGFSRDLAEFILKKLSLFHAIPIALRYLKPDVFNTSILKFLVKIDIDAGLNEQTKERMMEVVRADFVKAGIQDDLSKRLLALIDDCRYQQANLISDDINQYCSMLHNDLWVNNMMIKYGRK
;
A
#
# COMPACT_ATOMS: atom_id res chain seq x y z
N MET A 1 7.81 -17.27 -21.86
CA MET A 1 7.61 -16.60 -20.55
C MET A 1 7.74 -15.11 -20.79
N THR A 2 6.79 -14.31 -20.34
CA THR A 2 6.87 -12.84 -20.41
C THR A 2 7.99 -12.36 -19.50
N GLN A 3 8.86 -11.48 -20.00
CA GLN A 3 9.90 -10.86 -19.16
C GLN A 3 9.24 -9.82 -18.23
N PRO A 4 9.78 -9.62 -17.01
CA PRO A 4 9.32 -8.53 -16.15
C PRO A 4 9.58 -7.17 -16.81
N PRO A 5 8.72 -6.16 -16.54
CA PRO A 5 8.99 -4.81 -17.01
C PRO A 5 10.32 -4.29 -16.45
N VAL A 6 10.98 -3.45 -17.24
CA VAL A 6 12.25 -2.82 -16.87
C VAL A 6 11.97 -1.60 -16.01
N ILE A 7 12.75 -1.42 -14.94
CA ILE A 7 12.75 -0.19 -14.15
C ILE A 7 13.80 0.74 -14.74
N ASN A 8 13.37 1.73 -15.51
CA ASN A 8 14.28 2.70 -16.11
C ASN A 8 14.91 3.59 -15.03
N ASN A 9 16.17 3.99 -15.26
CA ASN A 9 16.94 4.87 -14.40
C ASN A 9 16.98 4.41 -12.92
N LEU A 10 17.14 3.09 -12.70
CA LEU A 10 17.15 2.51 -11.35
C LEU A 10 18.30 3.07 -10.50
N LYS A 11 19.46 3.30 -11.10
CA LYS A 11 20.63 3.83 -10.41
C LYS A 11 20.34 5.22 -9.84
N GLU A 12 19.86 6.13 -10.68
CA GLU A 12 19.49 7.49 -10.31
C GLU A 12 18.35 7.50 -9.27
N LEU A 13 17.46 6.51 -9.33
CA LEU A 13 16.35 6.38 -8.39
C LEU A 13 16.79 5.88 -7.01
N LEU A 14 17.75 4.96 -6.94
CA LEU A 14 18.11 4.23 -5.72
C LEU A 14 19.30 4.84 -4.98
N GLU A 15 20.36 5.26 -5.67
CA GLU A 15 21.59 5.78 -5.04
C GLU A 15 21.36 6.91 -4.03
N PRO A 16 20.45 7.89 -4.27
CA PRO A 16 20.17 8.95 -3.30
C PRO A 16 19.63 8.46 -1.95
N ALA A 17 19.06 7.23 -1.91
CA ALA A 17 18.50 6.62 -0.72
C ALA A 17 19.47 5.67 0.02
N LEU A 18 20.65 5.45 -0.54
CA LEU A 18 21.72 4.63 0.03
C LEU A 18 22.73 5.50 0.79
N GLU A 19 23.67 4.87 1.48
CA GLU A 19 24.77 5.59 2.13
C GLU A 19 25.55 6.40 1.09
N PRO A 20 25.86 7.69 1.34
CA PRO A 20 26.60 8.52 0.40
C PRO A 20 27.91 7.87 -0.05
N GLY A 21 28.07 7.70 -1.37
CA GLY A 21 29.22 7.02 -1.97
C GLY A 21 28.97 5.55 -2.32
N THR A 22 27.82 4.98 -1.96
CA THR A 22 27.40 3.65 -2.40
C THR A 22 27.10 3.69 -3.89
N GLN A 23 27.63 2.71 -4.64
CA GLN A 23 27.47 2.66 -6.09
C GLN A 23 26.60 1.47 -6.50
N VAL A 24 25.58 1.72 -7.31
CA VAL A 24 24.78 0.65 -7.93
C VAL A 24 25.48 0.17 -9.21
N LEU A 25 25.80 -1.11 -9.26
CA LEU A 25 26.50 -1.75 -10.39
C LEU A 25 25.54 -2.34 -11.42
N GLY A 26 24.45 -2.94 -10.93
CA GLY A 26 23.50 -3.66 -11.75
C GLY A 26 22.38 -4.26 -10.92
N HIS A 27 21.39 -4.83 -11.59
CA HIS A 27 20.29 -5.49 -10.91
C HIS A 27 19.72 -6.64 -11.74
N GLN A 28 19.05 -7.55 -11.04
CA GLN A 28 18.27 -8.62 -11.60
C GLN A 28 16.83 -8.50 -11.11
N THR A 29 15.89 -8.70 -12.01
CA THR A 29 14.46 -8.53 -11.73
C THR A 29 13.71 -9.81 -12.08
N THR A 30 12.80 -10.21 -11.20
CA THR A 30 11.83 -11.28 -11.45
C THR A 30 10.45 -10.86 -10.95
N PHE A 31 9.38 -11.50 -11.42
CA PHE A 31 8.06 -11.30 -10.83
C PHE A 31 8.05 -11.84 -9.39
N LEU A 32 7.62 -11.01 -8.43
CA LEU A 32 7.54 -11.41 -7.02
C LEU A 32 6.33 -12.32 -6.75
N THR A 33 5.28 -12.16 -7.56
CA THR A 33 3.94 -12.75 -7.37
C THR A 33 3.50 -13.50 -8.61
N ALA A 34 2.65 -14.50 -8.44
CA ALA A 34 2.07 -15.22 -9.56
C ALA A 34 1.08 -14.36 -10.35
N PRO A 35 0.83 -14.65 -11.64
CA PRO A 35 -0.25 -14.02 -12.39
C PRO A 35 -1.60 -14.21 -11.67
N GLY A 36 -2.30 -13.10 -11.40
CA GLY A 36 -3.59 -13.11 -10.69
C GLY A 36 -3.51 -12.76 -9.20
N ASP A 37 -2.32 -12.56 -8.64
CA ASP A 37 -2.14 -11.96 -7.31
C ASP A 37 -1.81 -10.46 -7.45
N ASN A 38 -2.32 -9.63 -6.53
CA ASN A 38 -2.07 -8.18 -6.46
C ASN A 38 -2.46 -7.40 -7.74
N TYR A 39 -3.69 -7.54 -8.21
CA TYR A 39 -4.22 -6.90 -9.43
C TYR A 39 -3.94 -5.39 -9.58
N GLY A 40 -3.80 -4.66 -8.46
CA GLY A 40 -3.53 -3.23 -8.45
C GLY A 40 -2.09 -2.84 -8.77
N SER A 41 -1.17 -3.78 -8.97
CA SER A 41 0.25 -3.47 -9.23
C SER A 41 1.00 -4.60 -9.91
N THR A 42 2.09 -4.25 -10.60
CA THR A 42 3.11 -5.22 -10.99
C THR A 42 4.17 -5.29 -9.90
N MET A 43 4.26 -6.43 -9.20
CA MET A 43 5.21 -6.64 -8.11
C MET A 43 6.46 -7.38 -8.60
N LEU A 44 7.62 -6.78 -8.33
CA LEU A 44 8.93 -7.26 -8.77
C LEU A 44 9.82 -7.56 -7.57
N ALA A 45 10.56 -8.68 -7.64
CA ALA A 45 11.66 -8.96 -6.74
C ALA A 45 12.96 -8.52 -7.41
N LEU A 46 13.73 -7.69 -6.71
CA LEU A 46 15.00 -7.16 -7.20
C LEU A 46 16.15 -7.64 -6.33
N THR A 47 17.20 -8.13 -6.99
CA THR A 47 18.54 -8.26 -6.41
C THR A 47 19.42 -7.20 -7.04
N VAL A 48 19.89 -6.23 -6.25
CA VAL A 48 20.72 -5.12 -6.71
C VAL A 48 22.13 -5.28 -6.19
N ASP A 49 23.10 -5.36 -7.11
CA ASP A 49 24.52 -5.42 -6.77
C ASP A 49 25.03 -4.00 -6.51
N VAL A 50 25.63 -3.78 -5.34
CA VAL A 50 26.17 -2.49 -4.93
C VAL A 50 27.61 -2.61 -4.43
N ILE A 51 28.38 -1.53 -4.52
CA ILE A 51 29.63 -1.36 -3.77
C ILE A 51 29.35 -0.48 -2.56
N SER A 52 29.53 -1.03 -1.36
CA SER A 52 29.34 -0.29 -0.10
C SER A 52 30.32 0.87 0.02
N ALA A 53 29.82 2.05 0.40
CA ALA A 53 30.65 3.22 0.69
C ALA A 53 31.61 2.98 1.87
N THR A 54 31.19 2.14 2.83
CA THR A 54 31.90 1.94 4.10
C THR A 54 32.91 0.80 3.99
N THR A 55 32.54 -0.33 3.40
CA THR A 55 33.39 -1.53 3.35
C THR A 55 34.20 -1.62 2.05
N TYR A 56 33.83 -0.85 1.01
CA TYR A 56 34.35 -0.95 -0.35
C TYR A 56 34.23 -2.35 -0.97
N LYS A 57 33.32 -3.18 -0.45
CA LYS A 57 33.07 -4.55 -0.93
C LYS A 57 31.76 -4.64 -1.72
N PRO A 58 31.66 -5.60 -2.65
CA PRO A 58 30.39 -5.97 -3.27
C PRO A 58 29.40 -6.49 -2.23
N GLU A 59 28.18 -5.95 -2.28
CA GLU A 59 27.05 -6.34 -1.45
C GLU A 59 25.79 -6.48 -2.33
N GLN A 60 24.80 -7.22 -1.84
CA GLN A 60 23.52 -7.40 -2.53
C GLN A 60 22.36 -6.88 -1.68
N LEU A 61 21.58 -5.98 -2.28
CA LEU A 61 20.33 -5.50 -1.70
C LEU A 61 19.17 -6.32 -2.25
N GLN A 62 18.30 -6.77 -1.36
CA GLN A 62 17.06 -7.47 -1.69
C GLN A 62 15.90 -6.48 -1.58
N LEU A 63 15.34 -6.09 -2.71
CA LEU A 63 14.30 -5.07 -2.81
C LEU A 63 13.02 -5.61 -3.45
N VAL A 64 11.93 -4.87 -3.25
CA VAL A 64 10.67 -5.07 -3.94
C VAL A 64 10.35 -3.82 -4.76
N GLY A 65 10.13 -4.00 -6.06
CA GLY A 65 9.66 -2.95 -6.96
C GLY A 65 8.16 -3.06 -7.17
N LYS A 66 7.40 -2.07 -6.72
CA LYS A 66 5.96 -1.97 -6.97
C LYS A 66 5.71 -0.98 -8.08
N MET A 67 5.25 -1.46 -9.23
CA MET A 67 4.90 -0.63 -10.39
C MET A 67 3.40 -0.63 -10.60
N ARG A 68 2.88 0.36 -11.34
CA ARG A 68 1.48 0.36 -11.79
C ARG A 68 1.14 -0.93 -12.57
N PRO A 69 -0.15 -1.31 -12.66
CA PRO A 69 -0.56 -2.37 -13.56
C PRO A 69 -0.31 -1.99 -15.02
N THR A 70 -0.16 -2.99 -15.88
CA THR A 70 0.07 -2.81 -17.33
C THR A 70 -1.23 -2.81 -18.13
N SER A 71 -2.31 -3.41 -17.60
CA SER A 71 -3.63 -3.43 -18.23
C SER A 71 -4.33 -2.08 -18.09
N GLU A 72 -4.80 -1.52 -19.21
CA GLU A 72 -5.57 -0.26 -19.23
C GLU A 72 -6.81 -0.32 -18.34
N GLU A 73 -7.53 -1.44 -18.35
CA GLU A 73 -8.71 -1.68 -17.50
C GLU A 73 -8.35 -1.54 -16.00
N PHE A 74 -7.19 -2.05 -15.58
CA PHE A 74 -6.76 -1.93 -14.19
C PHE A 74 -6.28 -0.53 -13.82
N LEU A 75 -5.84 0.30 -14.78
CA LEU A 75 -5.51 1.69 -14.48
C LEU A 75 -6.75 2.46 -14.01
N GLU A 76 -7.88 2.21 -14.67
CA GLU A 76 -9.16 2.84 -14.39
C GLU A 76 -9.76 2.29 -13.10
N ILE A 77 -9.86 0.96 -12.96
CA ILE A 77 -10.40 0.30 -11.76
C ILE A 77 -9.64 0.72 -10.50
N PHE A 78 -8.32 0.74 -10.54
CA PHE A 78 -7.51 1.11 -9.38
C PHE A 78 -7.25 2.61 -9.25
N GLN A 79 -7.73 3.44 -10.20
CA GLN A 79 -7.52 4.89 -10.22
C GLN A 79 -6.07 5.26 -9.91
N ILE A 80 -5.12 4.74 -10.70
CA ILE A 80 -3.68 4.74 -10.34
C ILE A 80 -3.11 6.15 -10.07
N ASP A 81 -3.59 7.16 -10.78
CA ASP A 81 -3.20 8.57 -10.58
C ASP A 81 -3.55 9.08 -9.17
N VAL A 82 -4.46 8.40 -8.49
CA VAL A 82 -4.88 8.68 -7.11
C VAL A 82 -4.24 7.69 -6.15
N THR A 83 -4.40 6.37 -6.36
CA THR A 83 -3.95 5.34 -5.41
C THR A 83 -2.43 5.25 -5.32
N PHE A 84 -1.73 5.28 -6.45
CA PHE A 84 -0.27 5.17 -6.49
C PHE A 84 0.40 6.43 -5.91
N VAL A 85 -0.13 7.61 -6.24
CA VAL A 85 0.36 8.90 -5.69
C VAL A 85 0.18 8.95 -4.18
N LYS A 86 -0.95 8.46 -3.66
CA LYS A 86 -1.18 8.36 -2.21
C LYS A 86 -0.19 7.44 -1.53
N GLU A 87 0.04 6.25 -2.09
CA GLU A 87 0.99 5.31 -1.50
C GLU A 87 2.41 5.87 -1.51
N ALA A 88 2.85 6.50 -2.61
CA ALA A 88 4.12 7.20 -2.66
C ALA A 88 4.21 8.33 -1.62
N ALA A 89 3.11 9.07 -1.41
CA ALA A 89 3.01 10.11 -0.39
C ALA A 89 3.04 9.57 1.05
N VAL A 90 2.53 8.36 1.28
CA VAL A 90 2.62 7.70 2.60
C VAL A 90 4.09 7.64 3.03
N TYR A 91 4.97 7.13 2.18
CA TYR A 91 6.38 6.97 2.52
C TYR A 91 7.19 8.25 2.42
N SER A 92 6.93 9.11 1.43
CA SER A 92 7.72 10.33 1.22
C SER A 92 7.34 11.51 2.12
N GLN A 93 6.10 11.56 2.62
CA GLN A 93 5.56 12.72 3.36
C GLN A 93 4.84 12.34 4.66
N ILE A 94 3.90 11.39 4.62
CA ILE A 94 3.02 11.12 5.78
C ILE A 94 3.78 10.44 6.92
N VAL A 95 4.51 9.36 6.64
CA VAL A 95 5.32 8.63 7.63
C VAL A 95 6.38 9.53 8.27
N PRO A 96 7.17 10.32 7.49
CA PRO A 96 8.07 11.31 8.07
C PRO A 96 7.37 12.32 8.99
N ALA A 97 6.19 12.84 8.62
CA ALA A 97 5.44 13.78 9.45
C ALA A 97 4.96 13.15 10.77
N MET A 98 4.48 11.90 10.71
CA MET A 98 4.08 11.12 11.89
C MET A 98 5.26 10.89 12.85
N LEU A 99 6.39 10.44 12.33
CA LEU A 99 7.59 10.20 13.12
C LEU A 99 8.18 11.50 13.69
N SER A 100 8.16 12.60 12.93
CA SER A 100 8.60 13.91 13.41
C SER A 100 7.79 14.34 14.63
N LEU A 101 6.46 14.20 14.57
CA LEU A 101 5.60 14.53 15.70
C LEU A 101 5.95 13.72 16.95
N GLN A 102 6.09 12.39 16.82
CA GLN A 102 6.44 11.54 17.96
C GLN A 102 7.80 11.92 18.57
N LYS A 103 8.80 12.20 17.73
CA LYS A 103 10.13 12.64 18.18
C LYS A 103 10.09 13.98 18.92
N GLU A 104 9.34 14.95 18.40
CA GLU A 104 9.18 16.26 19.04
C GLU A 104 8.46 16.18 20.39
N LEU A 105 7.51 15.24 20.51
CA LEU A 105 6.84 14.93 21.77
C LEU A 105 7.68 14.03 22.70
N ALA A 106 8.94 13.76 22.34
CA ALA A 106 9.88 12.96 23.11
C ALA A 106 9.37 11.53 23.44
N PHE A 107 8.64 10.91 22.51
CA PHE A 107 8.29 9.49 22.63
C PHE A 107 9.58 8.64 22.65
N PRO A 108 9.64 7.60 23.51
CA PRO A 108 10.70 6.61 23.46
C PRO A 108 10.77 5.92 22.08
N GLU A 109 11.95 5.46 21.68
CA GLU A 109 12.16 4.82 20.37
C GLU A 109 11.27 3.58 20.19
N GLU A 110 11.06 2.82 21.26
CA GLU A 110 10.18 1.64 21.31
C GLU A 110 8.68 1.95 21.17
N GLU A 111 8.28 3.20 21.34
CA GLU A 111 6.89 3.66 21.17
C GLU A 111 6.66 4.38 19.83
N LEU A 112 7.69 4.56 19.02
CA LEU A 112 7.55 5.08 17.66
C LEU A 112 6.73 4.13 16.80
N ILE A 113 5.96 4.69 15.87
CA ILE A 113 5.22 3.88 14.89
C ILE A 113 6.20 3.15 13.97
N ASP A 114 6.06 1.82 13.91
CA ASP A 114 6.98 0.88 13.27
C ASP A 114 6.25 -0.08 12.30
N VAL A 115 5.08 0.32 11.81
CA VAL A 115 4.19 -0.52 10.98
C VAL A 115 4.45 -0.40 9.48
N PHE A 116 5.47 0.38 9.09
CA PHE A 116 5.82 0.64 7.70
C PHE A 116 7.16 -0.01 7.38
N CYS A 117 7.25 -0.70 6.25
CA CYS A 117 8.54 -1.15 5.75
C CYS A 117 9.37 0.04 5.26
N ARG A 118 10.68 -0.13 5.17
CA ARG A 118 11.55 0.86 4.55
C ARG A 118 11.19 1.01 3.07
N CYS A 119 10.81 2.22 2.68
CA CYS A 119 10.80 2.65 1.30
C CYS A 119 12.12 3.37 0.99
N TYR A 120 12.82 2.90 -0.03
CA TYR A 120 14.04 3.54 -0.50
C TYR A 120 13.71 4.76 -1.35
N SER A 121 12.81 4.61 -2.31
CA SER A 121 12.51 5.68 -3.25
C SER A 121 11.17 5.46 -3.93
N THR A 122 10.59 6.56 -4.41
CA THR A 122 9.30 6.57 -5.11
C THR A 122 9.41 7.49 -6.32
N ARG A 123 8.86 7.07 -7.46
CA ARG A 123 8.75 7.87 -8.67
C ARG A 123 7.38 7.65 -9.28
N ILE A 124 6.70 8.72 -9.69
CA ILE A 124 5.40 8.64 -10.38
C ILE A 124 5.53 8.74 -11.90
N SER A 125 6.56 9.44 -12.39
CA SER A 125 6.87 9.62 -13.81
C SER A 125 8.35 9.92 -14.02
N LEU A 126 8.89 9.59 -15.19
CA LEU A 126 10.21 10.09 -15.62
C LEU A 126 10.16 11.54 -16.09
N ASP A 127 9.01 12.03 -16.56
CA ASP A 127 8.84 13.44 -16.91
C ASP A 127 8.57 14.24 -15.63
N PRO A 128 9.48 15.14 -15.21
CA PRO A 128 9.30 15.92 -13.99
C PRO A 128 8.11 16.89 -14.05
N ASN A 129 7.56 17.16 -15.24
CA ASN A 129 6.39 18.02 -15.41
C ASN A 129 5.07 17.24 -15.45
N ASN A 130 5.14 15.91 -15.44
CA ASN A 130 3.95 15.06 -15.49
C ASN A 130 3.42 14.79 -14.07
N SER A 131 2.17 15.19 -13.84
CA SER A 131 1.47 14.96 -12.57
C SER A 131 0.72 13.63 -12.52
N LYS A 132 0.70 12.87 -13.63
CA LYS A 132 0.08 11.54 -13.73
C LYS A 132 1.09 10.42 -13.62
N VAL A 133 0.62 9.25 -13.22
CA VAL A 133 1.45 8.06 -13.04
C VAL A 133 1.64 7.39 -14.39
N ASP A 134 2.82 7.49 -14.96
CA ASP A 134 3.17 6.85 -16.24
C ASP A 134 3.70 5.42 -16.04
N ALA A 135 4.09 4.77 -17.15
CA ALA A 135 4.64 3.41 -17.15
C ALA A 135 5.92 3.24 -16.31
N ASP A 136 6.62 4.33 -15.98
CA ASP A 136 7.83 4.38 -15.17
C ASP A 136 7.54 4.67 -13.68
N GLY A 137 6.27 4.77 -13.31
CA GLY A 137 5.80 4.82 -11.93
C GLY A 137 6.24 3.58 -11.15
N VAL A 138 7.09 3.80 -10.13
CA VAL A 138 7.70 2.74 -9.32
C VAL A 138 7.95 3.19 -7.88
N MET A 139 7.72 2.28 -6.94
CA MET A 139 8.15 2.41 -5.54
C MET A 139 9.10 1.26 -5.20
N LEU A 140 10.23 1.58 -4.57
CA LEU A 140 11.25 0.61 -4.16
C LEU A 140 11.17 0.42 -2.64
N PHE A 141 10.88 -0.81 -2.22
CA PHE A 141 10.77 -1.20 -0.82
C PHE A 141 11.85 -2.19 -0.43
N GLU A 142 12.16 -2.27 0.86
CA GLU A 142 12.89 -3.41 1.40
C GLU A 142 12.12 -4.71 1.17
N ASN A 143 12.84 -5.78 0.85
CA ASN A 143 12.25 -7.11 0.87
C ASN A 143 12.23 -7.63 2.32
N LEU A 144 11.04 -7.73 2.91
CA LEU A 144 10.86 -8.20 4.29
C LEU A 144 11.04 -9.71 4.45
N LYS A 145 10.94 -10.51 3.37
CA LYS A 145 11.03 -11.99 3.47
C LYS A 145 12.36 -12.47 4.04
N PRO A 146 13.55 -11.98 3.58
CA PRO A 146 14.83 -12.29 4.21
C PRO A 146 14.90 -11.98 5.71
N ALA A 147 14.15 -10.97 6.19
CA ALA A 147 14.11 -10.60 7.60
C ALA A 147 13.15 -11.48 8.44
N GLY A 148 12.52 -12.48 7.84
CA GLY A 148 11.66 -13.46 8.50
C GLY A 148 10.19 -13.04 8.64
N TYR A 149 9.75 -12.02 7.91
CA TYR A 149 8.34 -11.65 7.86
C TYR A 149 7.54 -12.61 6.98
N VAL A 150 6.31 -12.92 7.41
CA VAL A 150 5.38 -13.82 6.71
C VAL A 150 4.01 -13.18 6.54
N THR A 151 3.26 -13.64 5.55
CA THR A 151 1.85 -13.30 5.37
C THR A 151 1.01 -14.47 5.89
N GLU A 152 0.00 -14.18 6.71
CA GLU A 152 -0.90 -15.22 7.24
C GLU A 152 -1.78 -15.84 6.13
N ASP A 153 -2.40 -16.98 6.41
CA ASP A 153 -3.39 -17.55 5.50
C ASP A 153 -4.71 -16.78 5.61
N ARG A 154 -5.08 -16.06 4.54
CA ARG A 154 -6.33 -15.29 4.44
C ARG A 154 -7.60 -16.13 4.65
N ARG A 155 -7.54 -17.45 4.47
CA ARG A 155 -8.67 -18.36 4.69
C ARG A 155 -8.85 -18.71 6.17
N VAL A 156 -7.80 -18.58 6.97
CA VAL A 156 -7.80 -18.85 8.41
C VAL A 156 -8.06 -17.55 9.19
N GLY A 157 -7.45 -16.45 8.76
CA GLY A 157 -7.51 -15.17 9.48
C GLY A 157 -6.52 -15.11 10.65
N PHE A 158 -6.72 -14.15 11.56
CA PHE A 158 -5.83 -13.95 12.70
C PHE A 158 -6.28 -14.71 13.95
N SER A 159 -5.32 -15.16 14.76
CA SER A 159 -5.61 -15.53 16.14
C SER A 159 -6.03 -14.29 16.93
N ARG A 160 -6.69 -14.50 18.08
CA ARG A 160 -7.07 -13.41 18.97
C ARG A 160 -5.86 -12.56 19.39
N ASP A 161 -4.77 -13.21 19.81
CA ASP A 161 -3.57 -12.50 20.28
C ASP A 161 -2.94 -11.65 19.17
N LEU A 162 -2.90 -12.19 17.94
CA LEU A 162 -2.39 -11.46 16.78
C LEU A 162 -3.32 -10.30 16.40
N ALA A 163 -4.64 -10.50 16.44
CA ALA A 163 -5.61 -9.45 16.20
C ALA A 163 -5.49 -8.33 17.24
N GLU A 164 -5.34 -8.66 18.53
CA GLU A 164 -5.13 -7.66 19.59
C GLU A 164 -3.81 -6.89 19.39
N PHE A 165 -2.74 -7.55 18.94
CA PHE A 165 -1.48 -6.88 18.60
C PHE A 165 -1.65 -5.91 17.41
N ILE A 166 -2.29 -6.37 16.32
CA ILE A 166 -2.55 -5.56 15.13
C ILE A 166 -3.43 -4.35 15.50
N LEU A 167 -4.49 -4.55 16.29
CA LEU A 167 -5.38 -3.46 16.71
C LEU A 167 -4.66 -2.41 17.55
N LYS A 168 -3.70 -2.79 18.40
CA LYS A 168 -2.86 -1.82 19.13
C LYS A 168 -2.04 -0.97 18.17
N LYS A 169 -1.37 -1.60 17.19
CA LYS A 169 -0.59 -0.89 16.18
C LYS A 169 -1.46 0.00 15.29
N LEU A 170 -2.65 -0.48 14.90
CA LEU A 170 -3.63 0.28 14.14
C LEU A 170 -4.18 1.48 14.93
N SER A 171 -4.36 1.34 16.24
CA SER A 171 -4.78 2.46 17.09
C SER A 171 -3.77 3.61 17.06
N LEU A 172 -2.47 3.30 17.05
CA LEU A 172 -1.41 4.30 16.92
C LEU A 172 -1.41 4.96 15.53
N PHE A 173 -1.56 4.14 14.48
CA PHE A 173 -1.72 4.63 13.10
C PHE A 173 -2.90 5.61 12.95
N HIS A 174 -4.02 5.39 13.65
CA HIS A 174 -5.15 6.33 13.65
C HIS A 174 -4.94 7.54 14.58
N ALA A 175 -4.26 7.37 15.72
CA ALA A 175 -4.10 8.43 16.73
C ALA A 175 -3.11 9.52 16.29
N ILE A 176 -2.00 9.17 15.65
CA ILE A 176 -0.97 10.15 15.28
C ILE A 176 -1.49 11.23 14.32
N PRO A 177 -2.23 10.91 13.24
CA PRO A 177 -2.79 11.93 12.35
C PRO A 177 -3.83 12.82 13.02
N ILE A 178 -4.60 12.28 13.98
CA ILE A 178 -5.50 13.09 14.82
C ILE A 178 -4.67 14.10 15.62
N ALA A 179 -3.64 13.63 16.33
CA ALA A 179 -2.75 14.50 17.10
C ALA A 179 -2.05 15.55 16.22
N LEU A 180 -1.58 15.16 15.03
CA LEU A 180 -0.94 16.06 14.07
C LEU A 180 -1.90 17.17 13.62
N ARG A 181 -3.16 16.82 13.35
CA ARG A 181 -4.19 17.81 12.98
C ARG A 181 -4.42 18.84 14.09
N TYR A 182 -4.40 18.42 15.35
CA TYR A 182 -4.61 19.30 16.51
C TYR A 182 -3.39 20.17 16.84
N LEU A 183 -2.21 19.57 16.87
CA LEU A 183 -0.98 20.23 17.30
C LEU A 183 -0.31 21.01 16.18
N LYS A 184 -0.46 20.56 14.94
CA LYS A 184 0.23 21.07 13.74
C LYS A 184 -0.69 21.02 12.50
N PRO A 185 -1.79 21.79 12.49
CA PRO A 185 -2.79 21.73 11.41
C PRO A 185 -2.19 21.98 10.01
N ASP A 186 -1.22 22.89 9.88
CA ASP A 186 -0.59 23.17 8.58
C ASP A 186 0.21 21.97 8.05
N VAL A 187 0.92 21.27 8.92
CA VAL A 187 1.63 20.03 8.57
C VAL A 187 0.64 18.94 8.21
N PHE A 188 -0.44 18.78 8.98
CA PHE A 188 -1.50 17.83 8.64
C PHE A 188 -2.11 18.13 7.26
N ASN A 189 -2.46 19.39 6.98
CA ASN A 189 -3.07 19.79 5.72
C ASN A 189 -2.14 19.54 4.52
N THR A 190 -0.86 19.89 4.67
CA THR A 190 0.13 19.81 3.58
C THR A 190 0.76 18.44 3.42
N SER A 191 0.83 17.60 4.47
CA SER A 191 1.47 16.29 4.42
C SER A 191 0.47 15.13 4.36
N ILE A 192 -0.75 15.27 4.90
CA ILE A 192 -1.74 14.18 5.00
C ILE A 192 -3.02 14.51 4.23
N LEU A 193 -3.74 15.56 4.60
CA LEU A 193 -5.13 15.80 4.13
C LEU A 193 -5.23 15.87 2.60
N LYS A 194 -4.28 16.55 1.94
CA LYS A 194 -4.26 16.67 0.47
C LYS A 194 -4.20 15.31 -0.26
N PHE A 195 -3.77 14.25 0.42
CA PHE A 195 -3.71 12.89 -0.11
C PHE A 195 -4.90 12.02 0.32
N LEU A 196 -5.74 12.47 1.25
CA LEU A 196 -6.95 11.74 1.66
C LEU A 196 -8.12 11.95 0.68
N VAL A 197 -7.82 11.86 -0.62
CA VAL A 197 -8.83 11.91 -1.68
C VAL A 197 -9.70 10.65 -1.57
N LYS A 198 -10.98 10.73 -1.94
CA LYS A 198 -11.82 9.53 -2.04
C LYS A 198 -11.31 8.61 -3.16
N ILE A 199 -11.49 7.30 -3.01
CA ILE A 199 -11.34 6.30 -4.09
C ILE A 199 -12.69 5.60 -4.24
N ASP A 200 -13.09 5.38 -5.48
CA ASP A 200 -14.33 4.67 -5.82
C ASP A 200 -14.02 3.61 -6.87
N ILE A 201 -13.69 2.41 -6.41
CA ILE A 201 -13.31 1.30 -7.30
C ILE A 201 -14.46 1.00 -8.28
N ASP A 202 -15.71 1.11 -7.82
CA ASP A 202 -16.88 0.85 -8.64
C ASP A 202 -17.06 1.88 -9.76
N ALA A 203 -16.56 3.11 -9.59
CA ALA A 203 -16.54 4.12 -10.64
C ALA A 203 -15.57 3.76 -11.80
N GLY A 204 -14.55 2.95 -11.53
CA GLY A 204 -13.63 2.43 -12.54
C GLY A 204 -14.11 1.15 -13.22
N LEU A 205 -15.23 0.56 -12.76
CA LEU A 205 -15.83 -0.64 -13.36
C LEU A 205 -16.93 -0.26 -14.35
N ASN A 206 -16.90 -0.87 -15.54
CA ASN A 206 -18.05 -0.81 -16.45
C ASN A 206 -19.20 -1.71 -15.95
N GLU A 207 -20.42 -1.46 -16.43
CA GLU A 207 -21.62 -2.20 -15.98
C GLU A 207 -21.55 -3.70 -16.26
N GLN A 208 -20.91 -4.12 -17.35
CA GLN A 208 -20.74 -5.54 -17.67
C GLN A 208 -19.84 -6.24 -16.63
N THR A 209 -18.74 -5.59 -16.23
CA THR A 209 -17.84 -6.11 -15.19
C THR A 209 -18.54 -6.16 -13.84
N LYS A 210 -19.34 -5.15 -13.49
CA LYS A 210 -20.14 -5.15 -12.25
C LYS A 210 -21.14 -6.31 -12.22
N GLU A 211 -21.88 -6.55 -13.31
CA GLU A 211 -22.83 -7.65 -13.39
C GLU A 211 -22.13 -9.00 -13.25
N ARG A 212 -20.99 -9.18 -13.94
CA ARG A 212 -20.19 -10.40 -13.84
C ARG A 212 -19.69 -10.66 -12.42
N MET A 213 -19.27 -9.62 -11.69
CA MET A 213 -18.91 -9.76 -10.27
C MET A 213 -20.13 -10.22 -9.44
N MET A 214 -21.32 -9.68 -9.72
CA MET A 214 -22.54 -10.09 -9.03
C MET A 214 -22.99 -11.51 -9.38
N GLU A 215 -22.79 -11.97 -10.61
CA GLU A 215 -23.02 -13.37 -10.98
C GLU A 215 -22.16 -14.32 -10.15
N VAL A 216 -20.90 -13.99 -9.91
CA VAL A 216 -20.01 -14.78 -9.03
C VAL A 216 -20.54 -14.81 -7.61
N VAL A 217 -20.93 -13.65 -7.04
CA VAL A 217 -21.52 -13.58 -5.69
C VAL A 217 -22.78 -14.44 -5.59
N ARG A 218 -23.68 -14.35 -6.58
CA ARG A 218 -24.91 -15.16 -6.61
C ARG A 218 -24.59 -16.66 -6.70
N ALA A 219 -23.62 -17.05 -7.53
CA ALA A 219 -23.18 -18.43 -7.63
C ALA A 219 -22.58 -18.95 -6.32
N ASP A 220 -21.81 -18.12 -5.60
CA ASP A 220 -21.25 -18.48 -4.29
C ASP A 220 -22.34 -18.65 -3.22
N PHE A 221 -23.38 -17.81 -3.23
CA PHE A 221 -24.53 -17.98 -2.33
C PHE A 221 -25.26 -19.31 -2.58
N VAL A 222 -25.49 -19.66 -3.85
CA VAL A 222 -26.07 -20.96 -4.23
C VAL A 222 -25.19 -22.12 -3.75
N LYS A 223 -23.88 -22.04 -4.00
CA LYS A 223 -22.90 -23.06 -3.59
C LYS A 223 -22.82 -23.22 -2.08
N ALA A 224 -22.97 -22.12 -1.33
CA ALA A 224 -23.00 -22.12 0.13
C ALA A 224 -24.34 -22.56 0.72
N GLY A 225 -25.36 -22.81 -0.11
CA GLY A 225 -26.69 -23.23 0.34
C GLY A 225 -27.46 -22.13 1.08
N ILE A 226 -27.17 -20.86 0.77
CA ILE A 226 -27.88 -19.71 1.35
C ILE A 226 -29.32 -19.71 0.83
N GLN A 227 -30.30 -19.62 1.73
CA GLN A 227 -31.72 -19.57 1.38
C GLN A 227 -32.06 -18.34 0.54
N ASP A 228 -33.01 -18.47 -0.39
CA ASP A 228 -33.38 -17.43 -1.35
C ASP A 228 -33.75 -16.08 -0.70
N ASP A 229 -34.49 -16.09 0.42
CA ASP A 229 -34.86 -14.86 1.14
C ASP A 229 -33.62 -14.14 1.69
N LEU A 230 -32.72 -14.90 2.34
CA LEU A 230 -31.47 -14.35 2.86
C LEU A 230 -30.55 -13.87 1.73
N SER A 231 -30.46 -14.62 0.63
CA SER A 231 -29.70 -14.24 -0.57
C SER A 231 -30.17 -12.88 -1.12
N LYS A 232 -31.49 -12.69 -1.29
CA LYS A 232 -32.05 -11.39 -1.72
C LYS A 232 -31.68 -10.25 -0.77
N ARG A 233 -31.76 -10.48 0.55
CA ARG A 233 -31.39 -9.48 1.55
C ARG A 233 -29.90 -9.13 1.51
N LEU A 234 -29.03 -10.13 1.36
CA LEU A 234 -27.58 -9.91 1.23
C LEU A 234 -27.22 -9.15 -0.05
N LEU A 235 -27.86 -9.46 -1.17
CA LEU A 235 -27.67 -8.73 -2.43
C LEU A 235 -28.11 -7.26 -2.27
N ALA A 236 -29.27 -7.02 -1.66
CA ALA A 236 -29.73 -5.66 -1.38
C ALA A 236 -28.77 -4.88 -0.47
N LEU A 237 -28.14 -5.54 0.51
CA LEU A 237 -27.10 -4.93 1.35
C LEU A 237 -25.84 -4.59 0.55
N ILE A 238 -25.43 -5.44 -0.40
CA ILE A 238 -24.31 -5.14 -1.29
C ILE A 238 -24.62 -3.90 -2.14
N ASP A 239 -25.82 -3.82 -2.70
CA ASP A 239 -26.23 -2.67 -3.52
C ASP A 239 -26.31 -1.39 -2.67
N ASP A 240 -26.81 -1.45 -1.43
CA ASP A 240 -26.78 -0.33 -0.49
C ASP A 240 -25.33 0.09 -0.16
N CYS A 241 -24.44 -0.86 0.14
CA CYS A 241 -23.02 -0.57 0.37
C CYS A 241 -22.37 0.15 -0.82
N ARG A 242 -22.66 -0.28 -2.06
CA ARG A 242 -22.16 0.38 -3.27
C ARG A 242 -22.72 1.78 -3.43
N TYR A 243 -24.02 1.96 -3.19
CA TYR A 243 -24.66 3.26 -3.23
C TYR A 243 -24.06 4.20 -2.17
N GLN A 244 -23.89 3.72 -0.94
CA GLN A 244 -23.24 4.46 0.14
C GLN A 244 -21.81 4.83 -0.22
N GLN A 245 -21.02 3.90 -0.76
CA GLN A 245 -19.64 4.14 -1.19
C GLN A 245 -19.58 5.22 -2.28
N ALA A 246 -20.41 5.11 -3.33
CA ALA A 246 -20.46 6.08 -4.42
C ALA A 246 -20.85 7.48 -3.93
N ASN A 247 -21.73 7.57 -2.93
CA ASN A 247 -22.20 8.84 -2.37
C ASN A 247 -21.48 9.25 -1.08
N LEU A 248 -20.45 8.51 -0.64
CA LEU A 248 -19.69 8.82 0.56
C LEU A 248 -18.96 10.14 0.33
N ILE A 249 -19.52 11.22 0.86
CA ILE A 249 -18.93 12.54 0.98
C ILE A 249 -19.02 12.85 2.46
N SER A 250 -17.90 12.76 3.16
CA SER A 250 -17.86 13.05 4.59
C SER A 250 -17.39 14.49 4.78
N ASP A 251 -18.37 15.40 4.84
CA ASP A 251 -18.13 16.81 5.20
C ASP A 251 -18.17 17.02 6.73
N ASP A 252 -18.51 15.97 7.50
CA ASP A 252 -18.55 16.00 8.97
C ASP A 252 -17.15 15.80 9.56
N ILE A 253 -16.33 16.85 9.46
CA ILE A 253 -15.00 16.89 10.06
C ILE A 253 -15.14 17.07 11.58
N ASN A 254 -15.06 15.97 12.32
CA ASN A 254 -15.03 15.97 13.78
C ASN A 254 -13.65 15.57 14.34
N GLN A 255 -13.54 15.56 15.68
CA GLN A 255 -12.29 15.32 16.40
C GLN A 255 -11.66 13.94 16.19
N TYR A 256 -12.43 12.98 15.71
CA TYR A 256 -11.97 11.60 15.46
C TYR A 256 -11.62 11.32 14.00
N CYS A 257 -11.83 12.27 13.07
CA CYS A 257 -11.42 12.08 11.68
C CYS A 257 -9.90 11.91 11.59
N SER A 258 -9.49 10.83 10.94
CA SER A 258 -8.10 10.43 10.75
C SER A 258 -7.90 9.84 9.34
N MET A 259 -6.67 9.45 9.03
CA MET A 259 -6.41 8.57 7.87
C MET A 259 -6.74 7.12 8.24
N LEU A 260 -7.10 6.32 7.24
CA LEU A 260 -7.41 4.90 7.37
C LEU A 260 -6.66 4.12 6.28
N HIS A 261 -6.36 2.84 6.52
CA HIS A 261 -5.77 1.97 5.49
C HIS A 261 -6.78 1.55 4.42
N ASN A 262 -8.07 1.54 4.74
CA ASN A 262 -9.22 1.17 3.88
C ASN A 262 -9.29 -0.31 3.46
N ASP A 263 -8.18 -1.04 3.41
CA ASP A 263 -8.14 -2.48 3.09
C ASP A 263 -7.14 -3.25 4.00
N LEU A 264 -7.22 -3.10 5.32
CA LEU A 264 -6.27 -3.75 6.24
C LEU A 264 -6.68 -5.20 6.52
N TRP A 265 -6.44 -6.08 5.55
CA TRP A 265 -6.63 -7.52 5.70
C TRP A 265 -5.32 -8.30 5.63
N VAL A 266 -5.41 -9.61 5.84
CA VAL A 266 -4.30 -10.57 5.94
C VAL A 266 -3.27 -10.41 4.81
N ASN A 267 -3.71 -10.22 3.58
CA ASN A 267 -2.83 -10.08 2.42
C ASN A 267 -2.08 -8.74 2.33
N ASN A 268 -2.48 -7.74 3.12
CA ASN A 268 -1.89 -6.40 3.13
C ASN A 268 -1.02 -6.15 4.38
N MET A 269 -0.66 -7.22 5.10
CA MET A 269 0.26 -7.15 6.24
C MET A 269 1.29 -8.28 6.16
N MET A 270 2.48 -8.00 6.68
CA MET A 270 3.47 -9.03 6.95
C MET A 270 3.85 -8.98 8.43
N ILE A 271 3.92 -10.14 9.07
CA ILE A 271 4.12 -10.30 10.50
C ILE A 271 5.45 -11.00 10.72
N LYS A 272 6.24 -10.48 11.67
CA LYS A 272 7.45 -11.13 12.15
C LYS A 272 7.22 -11.64 13.56
N TYR A 273 7.26 -12.94 13.72
CA TYR A 273 7.14 -13.57 15.02
C TYR A 273 8.47 -13.48 15.78
N GLY A 274 8.37 -13.29 17.10
CA GLY A 274 9.52 -13.48 17.99
C GLY A 274 10.07 -14.91 17.84
N ARG A 275 11.38 -15.08 18.01
CA ARG A 275 11.95 -16.43 18.13
C ARG A 275 11.31 -17.08 19.36
N LYS A 276 10.76 -18.29 19.18
CA LYS A 276 10.37 -19.15 20.30
C LYS A 276 11.60 -19.55 21.11
#